data_AF-A0A554IIE9-F1
#
_entry.id   AF-A0A554IIE9-F1
#
_cell.length_a   1.000
_cell.length_b   1.000
_cell.length_c   1.000
_cell.angle_alpha   90.00
_cell.angle_beta   90.00
_cell.angle_gamma   90.00
#
_symmetry.space_group_name_H-M   'P 1'
#
loop_
_entity.id
_entity.type
_entity.pdbx_description
1 polymer ?
#
loop_
_entity_poly.entity_id
_entity_poly.type
_entity_poly.pdbx_seq_one_letter_code
_entity_poly.pdbx_strand_id
1 'polypeptide(L)'
;LHELFKLEVPEIASGAVLINAIARESGSRTKVAVSTRDPHIDPVGSLVGQRGVRVGTVMSELGGEKIDIIEWSEEPARFVESALSPAEAVSVTIDEGAKKAVVEVSEDEQSLAIGKGGQNVRLAAKLTGWKIDIRSAKGEALAEAEAATKGEPTTEPTTDDLPPTTTEEKK
;
A
#
# COMPACT_ATOMS: atom_id res chain seq x y z
N LEU A 1 -10.22 -0.16 -8.54
CA LEU A 1 -8.84 0.36 -8.59
C LEU A 1 -7.88 -0.66 -9.16
N HIS A 2 -7.73 -1.83 -8.53
CA HIS A 2 -6.88 -2.91 -9.04
C HIS A 2 -7.14 -3.21 -10.52
N GLU A 3 -8.41 -3.45 -10.90
CA GLU A 3 -8.77 -3.70 -12.30
C GLU A 3 -8.49 -2.51 -13.24
N LEU A 4 -8.59 -1.26 -12.78
CA LEU A 4 -8.24 -0.10 -13.60
C LEU A 4 -6.74 -0.07 -13.89
N PHE A 5 -5.91 -0.33 -12.88
CA PHE A 5 -4.47 -0.45 -13.08
C PHE A 5 -4.08 -1.63 -13.96
N LYS A 6 -4.78 -2.76 -13.84
CA LYS A 6 -4.55 -3.93 -14.70
C LYS A 6 -4.86 -3.65 -16.18
N LEU A 7 -5.86 -2.80 -16.46
CA LEU A 7 -6.17 -2.36 -17.82
C LEU A 7 -5.16 -1.34 -18.35
N GLU A 8 -4.71 -0.40 -17.52
CA GLU A 8 -3.83 0.70 -17.92
C GLU A 8 -2.34 0.30 -17.96
N VAL A 9 -1.91 -0.67 -17.15
CA VAL A 9 -0.50 -1.02 -16.94
C VAL A 9 -0.25 -2.46 -17.38
N PRO A 10 0.33 -2.69 -18.57
CA PRO A 10 0.64 -4.02 -19.09
C PRO A 10 1.49 -4.88 -18.15
N GLU A 11 2.39 -4.24 -17.39
CA GLU A 11 3.28 -4.90 -16.45
C GLU A 11 2.53 -5.51 -15.25
N ILE A 12 1.39 -4.95 -14.87
CA ILE A 12 0.48 -5.55 -13.87
C ILE A 12 -0.30 -6.70 -14.50
N ALA A 13 -0.75 -6.54 -15.75
CA ALA A 13 -1.49 -7.58 -16.46
C ALA A 13 -0.64 -8.84 -16.72
N SER A 14 0.65 -8.66 -16.99
CA SER A 14 1.61 -9.77 -17.19
C SER A 14 2.13 -10.36 -15.88
N GLY A 15 1.87 -9.72 -14.74
CA GLY A 15 2.38 -10.12 -13.43
C GLY A 15 3.86 -9.75 -13.19
N ALA A 16 4.46 -8.95 -14.06
CA ALA A 16 5.82 -8.43 -13.88
C ALA A 16 5.91 -7.42 -12.75
N VAL A 17 4.84 -6.64 -12.53
CA VAL A 17 4.66 -5.76 -11.36
C VAL A 17 3.47 -6.25 -10.55
N LEU A 18 3.64 -6.30 -9.24
CA LEU A 18 2.64 -6.76 -8.28
C LEU A 18 2.14 -5.57 -7.45
N ILE A 19 0.83 -5.52 -7.21
CA ILE A 19 0.25 -4.61 -6.21
C ILE A 19 0.21 -5.35 -4.87
N ASN A 20 1.03 -4.91 -3.92
CA ASN A 20 1.17 -5.55 -2.60
C ASN A 20 0.09 -5.09 -1.62
N ALA A 21 -0.26 -3.79 -1.65
CA ALA A 21 -1.24 -3.22 -0.74
C ALA A 21 -1.91 -1.98 -1.35
N ILE A 22 -3.15 -1.71 -0.92
CA ILE A 22 -3.90 -0.51 -1.29
C ILE A 22 -4.53 0.07 -0.02
N ALA A 23 -4.25 1.34 0.27
CA ALA A 23 -4.95 2.11 1.29
C ALA A 23 -5.72 3.24 0.62
N ARG A 24 -7.06 3.20 0.69
CA ARG A 24 -7.94 4.06 -0.10
C ARG A 24 -8.95 4.81 0.75
N GLU A 25 -9.04 6.11 0.51
CA GLU A 25 -10.16 6.97 0.89
C GLU A 25 -10.82 7.48 -0.39
N SER A 26 -11.86 6.75 -0.83
CA SER A 26 -12.53 6.93 -2.13
C SER A 26 -12.91 8.37 -2.42
N GLY A 27 -12.60 8.83 -3.64
CA GLY A 27 -12.88 10.20 -4.10
C GLY A 27 -11.95 11.26 -3.53
N SER A 28 -10.99 10.89 -2.68
CA SER A 28 -10.02 11.83 -2.11
C SER A 28 -8.59 11.42 -2.42
N ARG A 29 -8.08 10.37 -1.79
CA ARG A 29 -6.68 9.95 -1.93
C ARG A 29 -6.52 8.46 -1.71
N THR A 30 -5.63 7.86 -2.49
CA THR A 30 -5.24 6.47 -2.39
C THR A 30 -3.73 6.34 -2.42
N LYS A 31 -3.19 5.47 -1.57
CA LYS A 31 -1.82 4.97 -1.67
C LYS A 31 -1.84 3.53 -2.20
N VAL A 32 -0.96 3.23 -3.14
CA VAL A 32 -0.79 1.89 -3.73
C VAL A 32 0.66 1.48 -3.56
N ALA A 33 0.91 0.37 -2.88
CA ALA A 33 2.23 -0.21 -2.72
C ALA A 33 2.48 -1.25 -3.82
N VAL A 34 3.58 -1.10 -4.55
CA VAL A 34 3.94 -1.96 -5.68
C VAL A 34 5.35 -2.48 -5.57
N SER A 35 5.59 -3.67 -6.10
CA SER A 35 6.91 -4.28 -6.20
C SER A 35 7.06 -5.04 -7.51
N THR A 36 8.29 -5.41 -7.83
CA THR A 36 8.60 -6.34 -8.92
C THR A 36 9.63 -7.35 -8.44
N ARG A 37 9.66 -8.51 -9.11
CA ARG A 37 10.73 -9.51 -8.96
C ARG A 37 11.79 -9.38 -10.05
N ASP A 38 11.53 -8.56 -11.07
CA ASP A 38 12.46 -8.35 -12.18
C ASP A 38 13.31 -7.10 -11.88
N PRO A 39 14.64 -7.24 -11.71
CA PRO A 39 15.52 -6.11 -11.42
C PRO A 39 15.65 -5.12 -12.58
N HIS A 40 15.17 -5.44 -13.77
CA HIS A 40 15.18 -4.57 -14.94
C HIS A 40 13.90 -3.71 -15.07
N ILE A 41 12.94 -3.90 -14.16
CA ILE A 41 11.67 -3.18 -14.16
C ILE A 41 11.65 -2.22 -12.96
N ASP A 42 11.24 -0.98 -13.20
CA ASP A 42 10.90 -0.04 -12.14
C ASP A 42 9.39 -0.13 -11.88
N PRO A 43 8.96 -0.67 -10.72
CA PRO A 43 7.54 -0.85 -10.44
C PRO A 43 6.81 0.49 -10.33
N VAL A 44 7.44 1.53 -9.77
CA VAL A 44 6.83 2.85 -9.64
C VAL A 44 6.71 3.50 -11.02
N GLY A 45 7.79 3.52 -11.79
CA GLY A 45 7.81 4.05 -13.16
C GLY A 45 6.82 3.34 -14.10
N SER A 46 6.60 2.03 -13.92
CA SER A 46 5.59 1.27 -14.65
C SER A 46 4.18 1.77 -14.38
N LEU A 47 3.81 2.12 -13.15
CA LEU A 47 2.46 2.65 -12.88
C LEU A 47 2.32 4.14 -13.22
N VAL A 48 3.40 4.93 -13.07
CA VAL A 48 3.39 6.36 -13.40
C VAL A 48 3.31 6.57 -14.92
N GLY A 49 4.09 5.82 -15.69
CA GLY A 49 4.23 6.00 -17.14
C GLY A 49 4.96 7.28 -17.51
N GLN A 50 5.14 7.51 -18.82
CA GLN A 50 5.82 8.71 -19.29
C GLN A 50 5.09 9.96 -18.82
N ARG A 51 5.79 10.84 -18.07
CA ARG A 51 5.24 12.09 -17.52
C ARG A 51 3.95 11.89 -16.69
N GLY A 52 3.76 10.74 -16.07
CA GLY A 52 2.57 10.48 -15.25
C GLY A 52 1.29 10.18 -16.02
N VAL A 53 1.37 9.90 -17.33
CA VAL A 53 0.17 9.68 -18.17
C VAL A 53 -0.67 8.51 -17.65
N ARG A 54 -0.06 7.37 -17.31
CA ARG A 54 -0.80 6.16 -16.89
C ARG A 54 -1.56 6.37 -15.59
N VAL A 55 -0.87 6.84 -14.56
CA VAL A 55 -1.52 7.18 -13.28
C VAL A 55 -2.55 8.30 -13.45
N GLY A 56 -2.29 9.28 -14.32
CA GLY A 56 -3.21 10.36 -14.64
C GLY A 56 -4.52 9.89 -15.27
N THR A 57 -4.47 8.89 -16.17
CA THR A 57 -5.66 8.24 -16.73
C THR A 57 -6.50 7.63 -15.62
N VAL A 58 -5.89 6.82 -14.75
CA VAL A 58 -6.59 6.16 -13.63
C VAL A 58 -7.19 7.20 -12.66
N MET A 59 -6.46 8.28 -12.34
CA MET A 59 -6.99 9.37 -11.52
C MET A 59 -8.21 10.04 -12.15
N SER A 60 -8.21 10.20 -13.47
CA SER A 60 -9.32 10.81 -14.23
C SER A 60 -10.57 9.92 -14.19
N GLU A 61 -10.41 8.61 -14.38
CA GLU A 61 -11.48 7.61 -14.25
C GLU A 61 -12.08 7.55 -12.84
N LEU A 62 -11.31 7.93 -11.82
CA LEU A 62 -11.76 8.01 -10.42
C LEU A 62 -12.29 9.40 -10.02
N GLY A 63 -12.59 10.26 -10.98
CA GLY A 63 -13.15 11.59 -10.72
C GLY A 63 -12.16 12.56 -10.06
N GLY A 64 -10.86 12.40 -10.33
CA GLY A 64 -9.80 13.26 -9.80
C GLY A 64 -9.23 12.82 -8.45
N GLU A 65 -9.56 11.62 -7.97
CA GLU A 65 -8.94 11.00 -6.80
C GLU A 65 -7.41 11.04 -6.91
N LYS A 66 -6.71 11.53 -5.86
CA LYS A 66 -5.25 11.57 -5.86
C LYS A 66 -4.67 10.18 -5.61
N ILE A 67 -3.70 9.75 -6.41
CA ILE A 67 -3.05 8.44 -6.25
C ILE A 67 -1.56 8.66 -6.01
N ASP A 68 -1.06 8.14 -4.88
CA ASP A 68 0.36 8.02 -4.61
C ASP A 68 0.78 6.57 -4.89
N ILE A 69 1.80 6.38 -5.72
CA ILE A 69 2.39 5.08 -6.01
C ILE A 69 3.67 4.95 -5.18
N ILE A 70 3.75 3.90 -4.39
CA ILE A 70 4.76 3.70 -3.37
C ILE A 70 5.50 2.40 -3.67
N GLU A 71 6.82 2.42 -3.59
CA GLU A 71 7.60 1.18 -3.65
C GLU A 71 7.38 0.37 -2.36
N TRP A 72 6.97 -0.88 -2.52
CA TRP A 72 6.83 -1.80 -1.41
C TRP A 72 8.20 -2.35 -1.00
N SER A 73 8.45 -2.45 0.30
CA SER A 73 9.67 -3.05 0.84
C SER A 73 9.34 -4.08 1.91
N GLU A 74 10.12 -5.16 1.97
CA GLU A 74 10.10 -6.12 3.07
C GLU A 74 10.65 -5.52 4.36
N GLU A 75 11.52 -4.52 4.26
CA GLU A 75 12.09 -3.83 5.41
C GLU A 75 11.10 -2.78 5.92
N PRO A 76 10.55 -2.93 7.15
CA PRO A 76 9.47 -2.07 7.63
C PRO A 76 9.85 -0.59 7.68
N ALA A 77 11.10 -0.27 8.03
CA ALA A 77 11.58 1.10 8.08
C ALA A 77 11.49 1.79 6.71
N ARG A 78 12.01 1.13 5.67
CA ARG A 78 11.95 1.63 4.27
C ARG A 78 10.53 1.70 3.75
N PHE A 79 9.68 0.73 4.10
CA PHE A 79 8.31 0.74 3.63
C PHE A 79 7.48 1.86 4.28
N VAL A 80 7.68 2.11 5.57
CA VAL A 80 7.04 3.23 6.29
C VAL A 80 7.52 4.59 5.76
N GLU A 81 8.84 4.74 5.57
CA GLU A 81 9.42 5.93 4.96
C GLU A 81 8.80 6.21 3.60
N SER A 82 8.80 5.22 2.71
CA SER A 82 8.22 5.34 1.37
C SER A 82 6.71 5.65 1.43
N ALA A 83 5.96 5.03 2.34
CA ALA A 83 4.52 5.23 2.48
C ALA A 83 4.12 6.65 2.92
N LEU A 84 5.03 7.41 3.56
CA LEU A 84 4.79 8.81 3.93
C LEU A 84 4.96 9.79 2.77
N SER A 85 5.51 9.35 1.62
CA SER A 85 5.60 10.14 0.40
C SER A 85 4.27 10.84 0.10
N PRO A 86 4.27 12.15 -0.19
CA PRO A 86 5.41 12.97 -0.62
C PRO A 86 6.30 13.55 0.50
N ALA A 87 6.02 13.29 1.78
CA ALA A 87 6.84 13.81 2.86
C ALA A 87 8.15 13.02 3.02
N GLU A 88 9.25 13.74 3.28
CA GLU A 88 10.56 13.13 3.51
C GLU A 88 10.82 12.92 5.00
N ALA A 89 11.12 11.68 5.39
CA ALA A 89 11.51 11.34 6.74
C ALA A 89 13.01 11.61 6.95
N VAL A 90 13.35 12.14 8.13
CA VAL A 90 14.74 12.27 8.59
C VAL A 90 15.23 10.94 9.15
N SER A 91 14.37 10.25 9.91
CA SER A 91 14.67 8.94 10.47
C SER A 91 13.38 8.14 10.71
N VAL A 92 13.48 6.82 10.63
CA VAL A 92 12.39 5.90 10.96
C VAL A 92 12.91 4.85 11.94
N THR A 93 12.33 4.82 13.14
CA THR A 93 12.63 3.82 14.17
C THR A 93 11.46 2.85 14.28
N ILE A 94 11.74 1.56 14.19
CA ILE A 94 10.73 0.50 14.24
C ILE A 94 10.78 -0.19 15.60
N ASP A 95 9.61 -0.29 16.24
CA ASP A 95 9.35 -1.14 17.39
C ASP A 95 8.47 -2.32 16.94
N GLU A 96 9.11 -3.46 16.68
CA GLU A 96 8.45 -4.69 16.24
C GLU A 96 7.49 -5.25 17.31
N GLY A 97 7.82 -5.08 18.59
CA GLY A 97 6.99 -5.59 19.69
C GLY A 97 5.65 -4.87 19.80
N ALA A 98 5.67 -3.55 19.61
CA ALA A 98 4.47 -2.71 19.62
C ALA A 98 3.81 -2.56 18.23
N LYS A 99 4.43 -3.10 17.17
CA LYS A 99 4.08 -2.84 15.76
C LYS A 99 3.93 -1.34 15.48
N LYS A 100 4.88 -0.56 16.01
CA LYS A 100 4.89 0.90 15.96
C LYS A 100 6.13 1.40 15.21
N ALA A 101 5.96 2.44 14.41
CA ALA A 101 7.00 3.16 13.72
C ALA A 101 7.00 4.61 14.24
N VAL A 102 8.16 5.08 14.69
CA VAL A 102 8.38 6.47 15.05
C VAL A 102 9.14 7.11 13.91
N VAL A 103 8.57 8.15 13.31
CA VAL A 103 9.11 8.84 12.15
C VAL A 103 9.45 10.26 12.54
N GLU A 104 10.70 10.64 12.40
CA GLU A 104 11.14 12.01 12.59
C GLU A 104 11.12 12.74 11.26
N VAL A 105 10.58 13.95 11.24
CA VAL A 105 10.52 14.83 10.07
C VAL A 105 11.04 16.22 10.41
N SER A 106 11.50 16.94 9.38
CA SER A 106 11.85 18.37 9.52
C SER A 106 10.58 19.20 9.76
N GLU A 107 10.74 20.42 10.30
CA GLU A 107 9.59 21.31 10.57
C GLU A 107 8.77 21.61 9.30
N ASP A 108 9.44 21.75 8.16
CA ASP A 108 8.81 22.02 6.87
C ASP A 108 7.99 20.82 6.35
N GLU A 109 8.42 19.60 6.67
CA GLU A 109 7.77 18.35 6.24
C GLU A 109 6.64 17.89 7.17
N GLN A 110 6.50 18.46 8.36
CA GLN A 110 5.47 18.07 9.35
C GLN A 110 4.05 18.12 8.78
N SER A 111 3.71 19.24 8.13
CA SER A 111 2.38 19.45 7.56
C SER A 111 2.08 18.44 6.46
N LEU A 112 3.09 18.09 5.66
CA LEU A 112 2.96 17.14 4.56
C LEU A 112 2.85 15.70 5.08
N ALA A 113 3.68 15.35 6.07
CA ALA A 113 3.71 14.03 6.70
C ALA A 113 2.36 13.70 7.36
N ILE A 114 1.79 14.65 8.11
CA ILE A 114 0.45 14.49 8.71
C ILE A 114 -0.62 14.52 7.60
N GLY A 115 -0.54 15.49 6.70
CA GLY A 115 -1.52 15.75 5.66
C GLY A 115 -2.82 16.38 6.18
N LYS A 116 -3.67 16.85 5.26
CA LYS A 116 -4.95 17.50 5.61
C LYS A 116 -5.82 16.56 6.45
N GLY A 117 -6.11 16.95 7.69
CA GLY A 117 -6.91 16.14 8.63
C GLY A 117 -6.25 14.81 9.02
N GLY A 118 -4.93 14.69 8.91
CA GLY A 118 -4.20 13.46 9.20
C GLY A 118 -4.33 12.39 8.09
N GLN A 119 -4.81 12.76 6.90
CA GLN A 119 -5.07 11.80 5.83
C GLN A 119 -3.81 11.06 5.38
N ASN A 120 -2.67 11.74 5.27
CA ASN A 120 -1.46 11.12 4.72
C ASN A 120 -0.92 10.03 5.66
N VAL A 121 -0.70 10.38 6.93
CA VAL A 121 -0.22 9.44 7.96
C VAL A 121 -1.21 8.28 8.18
N ARG A 122 -2.52 8.53 8.09
CA ARG A 122 -3.54 7.48 8.22
C ARG A 122 -3.55 6.51 7.05
N LEU A 123 -3.41 7.02 5.82
CA LEU A 123 -3.28 6.16 4.64
C LEU A 123 -1.97 5.37 4.68
N ALA A 124 -0.86 5.97 5.13
CA ALA A 124 0.42 5.28 5.31
C ALA A 124 0.33 4.17 6.37
N ALA A 125 -0.31 4.45 7.52
CA ALA A 125 -0.54 3.45 8.57
C ALA A 125 -1.41 2.29 8.07
N LYS A 126 -2.47 2.57 7.31
CA LYS A 126 -3.31 1.53 6.68
C LYS A 126 -2.54 0.72 5.63
N LEU A 127 -1.70 1.37 4.82
CA LEU A 127 -0.95 0.74 3.73
C LEU A 127 0.11 -0.23 4.26
N THR A 128 0.83 0.21 5.29
CA THR A 128 1.94 -0.52 5.89
C THR A 128 1.48 -1.52 6.95
N GLY A 129 0.32 -1.26 7.57
CA GLY A 129 -0.18 -2.04 8.71
C GLY A 129 0.54 -1.73 10.03
N TRP A 130 1.31 -0.64 10.09
CA TRP A 130 2.04 -0.16 11.27
C TRP A 130 1.32 1.02 11.92
N LYS A 131 1.46 1.18 13.24
CA LYS A 131 1.12 2.43 13.92
C LYS A 131 2.22 3.44 13.64
N ILE A 132 1.90 4.64 13.15
CA ILE A 132 2.89 5.65 12.77
C ILE A 132 2.77 6.86 13.70
N ASP A 133 3.85 7.19 14.40
CA ASP A 133 4.01 8.35 15.27
C ASP A 133 5.00 9.34 14.64
N ILE A 134 4.51 10.51 14.23
CA ILE A 134 5.30 11.56 13.59
C ILE A 134 5.83 12.51 14.66
N ARG A 135 7.14 12.74 14.65
CA ARG A 135 7.85 13.64 15.56
C ARG A 135 8.62 14.71 14.81
N SER A 136 8.75 15.88 15.43
CA SER A 136 9.73 16.88 14.98
C SER A 136 11.14 16.38 15.29
N ALA A 137 12.13 16.76 14.49
CA ALA A 137 13.55 16.55 14.78
C ALA A 137 14.00 17.09 16.17
N LYS A 138 13.19 17.95 16.81
CA LYS A 138 13.38 18.41 18.20
C LYS A 138 12.86 17.43 19.28
N GLY A 139 12.32 16.28 18.89
CA GLY A 139 11.83 15.23 19.80
C GLY A 139 10.38 15.38 20.28
N GLU A 140 9.64 16.37 19.78
CA GLU A 140 8.23 16.59 20.13
C GLU A 140 7.31 15.67 19.32
N ALA A 141 6.39 14.97 19.99
CA ALA A 141 5.38 14.12 19.36
C ALA A 141 4.24 14.98 18.79
N LEU A 142 3.90 14.76 17.51
CA LEU A 142 3.00 15.64 16.76
C LEU A 142 1.70 14.95 16.33
N ALA A 143 1.78 13.68 15.91
CA ALA A 143 0.62 12.94 15.44
C ALA A 143 0.84 11.44 15.54
N GLU A 144 -0.18 10.69 15.94
CA GLU A 144 -0.18 9.22 15.95
C GLU A 144 -1.36 8.70 15.13
N ALA A 145 -1.12 7.74 14.24
CA ALA A 145 -2.14 7.08 13.46
C ALA A 145 -2.05 5.56 13.62
N GLU A 146 -3.19 4.92 13.86
CA GLU A 146 -3.30 3.48 13.95
C GLU A 146 -3.83 2.87 12.65
N ALA A 147 -3.30 1.71 12.28
CA ALA A 147 -3.84 0.91 11.20
C ALA A 147 -5.20 0.33 11.63
N ALA A 148 -6.31 0.92 11.16
CA ALA A 148 -7.63 0.32 11.31
C ALA A 148 -7.74 -0.89 10.37
N THR A 149 -7.30 -2.06 10.83
CA THR A 149 -7.52 -3.34 10.14
C THR A 149 -9.01 -3.65 10.11
N LYS A 150 -9.66 -3.41 8.97
CA LYS A 150 -10.93 -4.05 8.65
C LYS A 150 -10.58 -5.44 8.14
N GLY A 151 -10.69 -6.43 9.01
CA GLY A 151 -10.54 -7.83 8.62
C GLY A 151 -11.64 -8.22 7.63
N GLU A 152 -11.24 -8.69 6.46
CA GLU A 152 -12.08 -9.56 5.64
C GLU A 152 -11.44 -10.95 5.67
N PRO A 153 -12.18 -11.99 6.13
CA PRO A 153 -11.66 -13.35 6.12
C PRO A 153 -11.68 -13.88 4.69
N THR A 154 -10.52 -14.35 4.23
CA THR A 154 -10.40 -15.23 3.07
C THR A 154 -11.27 -16.46 3.34
N THR A 155 -12.38 -16.59 2.60
CA THR A 155 -13.11 -17.85 2.50
C THR A 155 -12.60 -18.56 1.25
N GLU A 156 -11.67 -19.48 1.45
CA GLU A 156 -11.46 -20.57 0.50
C GLU A 156 -12.72 -21.45 0.50
N PRO A 157 -13.24 -21.89 -0.65
CA PRO A 157 -14.02 -23.10 -0.70
C PRO A 157 -13.11 -24.24 -1.18
N THR A 158 -12.64 -25.06 -0.23
CA THR A 158 -12.22 -26.44 -0.48
C THR A 158 -13.41 -27.36 -0.26
N THR A 159 -13.81 -28.07 -1.32
CA THR A 159 -14.51 -29.37 -1.29
C THR A 159 -14.35 -29.89 -2.72
N ASP A 160 -13.43 -30.80 -3.03
CA ASP A 160 -13.39 -32.22 -2.67
C ASP A 160 -14.76 -32.89 -2.81
N ASP A 161 -15.01 -33.49 -3.99
CA ASP A 161 -15.98 -34.57 -4.15
C ASP A 161 -15.52 -35.47 -5.32
N LEU A 162 -14.68 -36.46 -4.98
CA LEU A 162 -14.47 -37.66 -5.76
C LEU A 162 -15.63 -38.64 -5.46
N PRO A 163 -16.37 -39.16 -6.46
CA PRO A 163 -17.37 -40.19 -6.19
C PRO A 163 -16.69 -41.54 -5.86
N PRO A 164 -17.18 -42.28 -4.85
CA PRO A 164 -16.61 -43.56 -4.47
C PRO A 164 -17.01 -44.66 -5.46
N THR A 165 -16.01 -45.46 -5.83
CA THR A 165 -16.17 -46.78 -6.43
C THR A 165 -16.71 -47.74 -5.36
N THR A 166 -17.74 -48.52 -5.65
CA THR A 166 -18.02 -49.76 -4.91
C THR A 166 -18.53 -50.82 -5.88
N THR A 167 -17.75 -51.89 -5.93
CA THR A 167 -17.98 -53.17 -6.60
C THR A 167 -18.78 -54.10 -5.67
N GLU A 168 -19.32 -55.18 -6.27
CA GLU A 168 -19.88 -56.42 -5.67
C GLU A 168 -21.41 -56.45 -5.50
N GLU A 169 -22.14 -57.55 -5.69
CA GLU A 169 -22.04 -58.78 -6.50
C GLU A 169 -23.40 -59.51 -6.29
N LYS A 170 -23.78 -60.43 -7.20
CA LYS A 170 -24.73 -61.57 -6.99
C LYS A 170 -26.16 -61.31 -6.47
N LYS A 171 -27.15 -61.60 -7.33
CA LYS A 171 -27.86 -62.90 -7.38
C LYS A 171 -28.73 -63.00 -8.63
#